data_AF-A0A0C9VAY0-F1
#
_entry.id   AF-A0A0C9VAY0-F1
#
_cell.length_a   1.000
_cell.length_b   1.000
_cell.length_c   1.000
_cell.angle_alpha   90.00
_cell.angle_beta   90.00
_cell.angle_gamma   90.00
#
_symmetry.space_group_name_H-M   'P 1'
#
loop_
_entity.id
_entity.type
_entity.pdbx_description
1 polymer ?
#
loop_
_entity_poly.entity_id
_entity_poly.type
_entity_poly.pdbx_seq_one_letter_code
_entity_poly.pdbx_strand_id
1 'polypeptide(L)'
;MDPATKESVYHSAAYGAAGTAIMDFKPINQIHQHLCAFHTYAVDRTRHVEAHHFCTHLTHEFHQCIIYDSDKPNARLIGIEYIITEDAFLELPKEEHKYWHSHKYEASSGLLRLNLKSGVPGKVSDIAEQPAMLVLQKTYGKTIHTWQFDIHPDFPLGPPTLMMSYTSDSQLEGDPVLEAELKQGEAKDKRPVRKDYLPEYQKVGEADEWEKTGESVAFDPVMEKVKWISR
;
A
#
# COMPACT_ATOMS: atom_id res chain seq x y z
N MET A 1 -43.99 0.98 -8.29
CA MET A 1 -42.99 -0.09 -8.51
C MET A 1 -43.03 -1.03 -7.33
N ASP A 2 -43.23 -2.32 -7.60
CA ASP A 2 -43.09 -3.41 -6.64
C ASP A 2 -41.60 -3.60 -6.21
N PRO A 3 -41.31 -4.39 -5.16
CA PRO A 3 -39.95 -4.59 -4.68
C PRO A 3 -38.97 -5.13 -5.73
N ALA A 4 -39.38 -6.07 -6.59
CA ALA A 4 -38.49 -6.65 -7.59
C ALA A 4 -38.09 -5.63 -8.67
N THR A 5 -39.05 -4.79 -9.09
CA THR A 5 -38.75 -3.67 -9.99
C THR A 5 -37.77 -2.67 -9.35
N LYS A 6 -37.91 -2.36 -8.06
CA LYS A 6 -36.98 -1.48 -7.33
C LYS A 6 -35.58 -2.10 -7.18
N GLU A 7 -35.49 -3.40 -6.98
CA GLU A 7 -34.23 -4.13 -6.90
C GLU A 7 -33.50 -4.12 -8.24
N SER A 8 -34.21 -4.36 -9.34
CA SER A 8 -33.61 -4.42 -10.69
C SER A 8 -32.92 -3.13 -11.12
N VAL A 9 -33.30 -1.98 -10.56
CA VAL A 9 -32.68 -0.69 -10.92
C VAL A 9 -31.37 -0.42 -10.17
N TYR A 10 -31.06 -1.14 -9.11
CA TYR A 10 -29.89 -0.87 -8.25
C TYR A 10 -28.56 -0.93 -9.01
N HIS A 11 -28.39 -1.92 -9.89
CA HIS A 11 -27.19 -2.08 -10.71
C HIS A 11 -27.26 -1.33 -12.06
N SER A 12 -28.27 -0.48 -12.27
CA SER A 12 -28.39 0.29 -13.51
C SER A 12 -27.43 1.49 -13.52
N ALA A 13 -26.97 1.86 -14.73
CA ALA A 13 -26.14 3.06 -14.92
C ALA A 13 -26.84 4.34 -14.43
N ALA A 14 -28.17 4.42 -14.57
CA ALA A 14 -28.96 5.57 -14.12
C ALA A 14 -28.94 5.72 -12.59
N TYR A 15 -29.08 4.62 -11.84
CA TYR A 15 -28.99 4.65 -10.38
C TYR A 15 -27.58 5.02 -9.91
N GLY A 16 -26.55 4.45 -10.54
CA GLY A 16 -25.15 4.81 -10.26
C GLY A 16 -24.85 6.29 -10.49
N ALA A 17 -25.29 6.86 -11.64
CA ALA A 17 -25.10 8.26 -11.96
C ALA A 17 -25.85 9.21 -10.99
N ALA A 18 -27.10 8.88 -10.65
CA ALA A 18 -27.85 9.62 -9.64
C ALA A 18 -27.14 9.56 -8.28
N GLY A 19 -26.62 8.39 -7.91
CA GLY A 19 -25.81 8.18 -6.72
C GLY A 19 -24.61 9.12 -6.62
N THR A 20 -23.77 9.18 -7.66
CA THR A 20 -22.63 10.10 -7.73
C THR A 20 -23.03 11.57 -7.60
N ALA A 21 -24.24 11.93 -8.04
CA ALA A 21 -24.73 13.30 -7.98
C ALA A 21 -25.34 13.70 -6.61
N ILE A 22 -25.91 12.76 -5.85
CA ILE A 22 -26.70 13.07 -4.64
C ILE A 22 -26.09 12.53 -3.33
N MET A 23 -25.23 11.51 -3.39
CA MET A 23 -24.61 10.92 -2.20
C MET A 23 -23.33 11.67 -1.81
N ASP A 24 -23.07 11.73 -0.50
CA ASP A 24 -21.90 12.39 0.05
C ASP A 24 -20.73 11.40 0.18
N PHE A 25 -19.62 11.71 -0.48
CA PHE A 25 -18.39 10.92 -0.47
C PHE A 25 -17.23 11.63 0.23
N LYS A 26 -17.52 12.58 1.14
CA LYS A 26 -16.51 13.38 1.86
C LYS A 26 -15.22 12.63 2.24
N PRO A 27 -15.25 11.46 2.92
CA PRO A 27 -14.02 10.77 3.29
C PRO A 27 -13.18 10.30 2.09
N ILE A 28 -13.84 9.77 1.05
CA ILE A 28 -13.18 9.32 -0.18
C ILE A 28 -12.60 10.51 -0.94
N ASN A 29 -13.32 11.64 -0.98
CA ASN A 29 -12.89 12.86 -1.63
C ASN A 29 -11.69 13.56 -0.94
N GLN A 30 -11.24 13.10 0.22
CA GLN A 30 -10.02 13.61 0.86
C GLN A 30 -8.73 12.95 0.34
N ILE A 31 -8.83 11.87 -0.43
CA ILE A 31 -7.67 11.21 -1.03
C ILE A 31 -7.02 12.15 -2.03
N HIS A 32 -5.73 12.45 -1.84
CA HIS A 32 -5.00 13.44 -2.64
C HIS A 32 -3.59 13.00 -3.04
N GLN A 33 -3.18 11.79 -2.66
CA GLN A 33 -1.88 11.24 -3.03
C GLN A 33 -2.05 9.83 -3.60
N HIS A 34 -1.41 9.59 -4.74
CA HIS A 34 -1.35 8.28 -5.39
C HIS A 34 0.11 7.82 -5.44
N LEU A 35 0.42 6.75 -4.70
CA LEU A 35 1.73 6.09 -4.73
C LEU A 35 1.61 4.74 -5.44
N CYS A 36 2.64 4.34 -6.15
CA CYS A 36 2.85 2.96 -6.58
C CYS A 36 4.10 2.44 -5.86
N ALA A 37 3.98 1.24 -5.30
CA ALA A 37 5.04 0.52 -4.62
C ALA A 37 4.88 -0.99 -4.88
N PHE A 38 5.77 -1.80 -4.31
CA PHE A 38 5.72 -3.24 -4.39
C PHE A 38 5.75 -3.82 -2.99
N HIS A 39 4.86 -4.77 -2.73
CA HIS A 39 4.76 -5.45 -1.44
C HIS A 39 5.22 -6.89 -1.54
N THR A 40 5.80 -7.36 -0.44
CA THR A 40 6.14 -8.76 -0.21
C THR A 40 5.32 -9.28 0.96
N TYR A 41 4.89 -10.54 0.91
CA TYR A 41 4.16 -11.14 2.03
C TYR A 41 5.10 -11.33 3.22
N ALA A 42 4.67 -10.96 4.43
CA ALA A 42 5.52 -11.03 5.63
C ALA A 42 6.18 -12.41 5.83
N VAL A 43 5.46 -13.50 5.53
CA VAL A 43 5.91 -14.89 5.71
C VAL A 43 6.50 -15.49 4.43
N ASP A 44 5.90 -15.23 3.26
CA ASP A 44 6.38 -15.74 1.97
C ASP A 44 7.01 -14.63 1.13
N ARG A 45 8.29 -14.38 1.40
CA ARG A 45 9.07 -13.30 0.76
C ARG A 45 9.43 -13.58 -0.70
N THR A 46 9.01 -14.71 -1.27
CA THR A 46 9.17 -15.04 -2.69
C THR A 46 8.01 -14.53 -3.55
N ARG A 47 6.94 -14.07 -2.91
CA ARG A 47 5.74 -13.55 -3.56
C ARG A 47 5.67 -12.05 -3.44
N HIS A 48 5.48 -11.42 -4.59
CA HIS A 48 5.56 -9.99 -4.77
C HIS A 48 4.30 -9.51 -5.50
N VAL A 49 3.79 -8.35 -5.11
CA VAL A 49 2.62 -7.75 -5.75
C VAL A 49 2.81 -6.24 -5.88
N GLU A 50 2.40 -5.69 -7.02
CA GLU A 50 2.26 -4.25 -7.18
C GLU A 50 1.11 -3.72 -6.31
N ALA A 51 1.31 -2.55 -5.72
CA ALA A 51 0.37 -1.93 -4.79
C ALA A 51 0.22 -0.43 -5.08
N HIS A 52 -1.00 -0.05 -5.46
CA HIS A 52 -1.38 1.34 -5.68
C HIS A 52 -2.07 1.92 -4.45
N HIS A 53 -1.38 2.83 -3.78
CA HIS A 53 -1.84 3.48 -2.56
C HIS A 53 -2.56 4.78 -2.89
N PHE A 54 -3.79 4.89 -2.41
CA PHE A 54 -4.61 6.08 -2.50
C PHE A 54 -4.76 6.66 -1.10
N CYS A 55 -3.97 7.69 -0.81
CA CYS A 55 -3.73 8.16 0.55
C CYS A 55 -4.38 9.50 0.85
N THR A 56 -4.79 9.61 2.12
CA THR A 56 -5.14 10.86 2.79
C THR A 56 -4.16 11.07 3.95
N HIS A 57 -3.55 12.25 4.02
CA HIS A 57 -2.80 12.69 5.20
C HIS A 57 -3.81 13.10 6.29
N LEU A 58 -4.02 12.25 7.31
CA LEU A 58 -4.92 12.53 8.43
C LEU A 58 -4.34 13.60 9.34
N THR A 59 -3.03 13.51 9.60
CA THR A 59 -2.23 14.51 10.30
C THR A 59 -0.90 14.64 9.57
N HIS A 60 -0.03 15.53 10.05
CA HIS A 60 1.35 15.62 9.54
C HIS A 60 2.16 14.33 9.79
N GLU A 61 1.78 13.53 10.77
CA GLU A 61 2.50 12.32 11.19
C GLU A 61 1.82 11.03 10.76
N PHE A 62 0.65 11.11 10.13
CA PHE A 62 -0.19 9.94 9.89
C PHE A 62 -0.90 10.03 8.53
N HIS A 63 -0.54 9.15 7.61
CA HIS A 63 -1.32 8.88 6.40
C HIS A 63 -2.13 7.59 6.55
N GLN A 64 -3.32 7.59 5.98
CA GLN A 64 -4.12 6.38 5.76
C GLN A 64 -4.27 6.15 4.25
N CYS A 65 -4.08 4.92 3.80
CA CYS A 65 -4.12 4.57 2.40
C CYS A 65 -5.07 3.40 2.16
N ILE A 66 -5.85 3.50 1.09
CA ILE A 66 -6.57 2.37 0.50
C ILE A 66 -5.70 1.82 -0.63
N ILE A 67 -5.53 0.50 -0.69
CA ILE A 67 -4.62 -0.14 -1.64
C ILE A 67 -5.38 -0.92 -2.68
N TYR A 68 -5.05 -0.67 -3.94
CA TYR A 68 -5.53 -1.42 -5.11
C TYR A 68 -4.39 -2.16 -5.81
N ASP A 69 -4.73 -3.22 -6.54
CA ASP A 69 -3.77 -4.02 -7.31
C ASP A 69 -3.29 -3.38 -8.62
N SER A 70 -3.94 -2.31 -9.06
CA SER A 70 -3.62 -1.57 -10.28
C SER A 70 -4.22 -0.15 -10.20
N ASP A 71 -3.85 0.71 -11.14
CA ASP A 71 -4.46 2.04 -11.32
C ASP A 71 -5.65 2.05 -12.31
N LYS A 72 -6.14 0.87 -12.70
CA LYS A 72 -7.22 0.71 -13.68
C LYS A 72 -8.60 0.94 -13.05
N PRO A 73 -9.62 1.35 -13.83
CA PRO A 73 -10.97 1.59 -13.31
C PRO A 73 -11.64 0.39 -12.64
N ASN A 74 -11.21 -0.83 -12.95
CA ASN A 74 -11.72 -2.09 -12.40
C ASN A 74 -10.74 -2.75 -11.41
N ALA A 75 -9.80 -1.98 -10.86
CA ALA A 75 -8.82 -2.47 -9.90
C ALA A 75 -9.50 -3.10 -8.67
N ARG A 76 -8.86 -4.13 -8.14
CA ARG A 76 -9.31 -4.86 -6.95
C ARG A 76 -8.85 -4.12 -5.71
N LEU A 77 -9.75 -3.91 -4.75
CA LEU A 77 -9.39 -3.44 -3.42
C LEU A 77 -8.65 -4.58 -2.69
N ILE A 78 -7.34 -4.43 -2.48
CA ILE A 78 -6.51 -5.49 -1.93
C ILE A 78 -6.12 -5.28 -0.48
N GLY A 79 -6.18 -4.06 0.06
CA GLY A 79 -5.77 -3.82 1.42
C GLY A 79 -5.81 -2.36 1.86
N ILE A 80 -5.16 -2.12 2.99
CA ILE A 80 -4.94 -0.80 3.57
C ILE A 80 -3.51 -0.69 4.09
N GLU A 81 -3.05 0.54 4.20
CA GLU A 81 -1.81 0.87 4.90
C GLU A 81 -2.02 2.09 5.78
N TYR A 82 -1.40 2.03 6.95
CA TYR A 82 -1.15 3.18 7.81
C TYR A 82 0.32 3.54 7.73
N ILE A 83 0.60 4.79 7.39
CA ILE A 83 1.98 5.32 7.30
C ILE A 83 2.17 6.33 8.42
N ILE A 84 3.22 6.16 9.21
CA ILE A 84 3.57 7.10 10.28
C ILE A 84 5.02 7.59 10.17
N THR A 85 5.30 8.74 10.76
CA THR A 85 6.68 9.26 10.88
C THR A 85 7.53 8.39 11.80
N GLU A 86 8.85 8.52 11.68
CA GLU A 86 9.81 7.87 12.59
C GLU A 86 9.56 8.21 14.07
N ASP A 87 9.24 9.47 14.37
CA ASP A 87 8.95 9.91 15.75
C ASP A 87 7.72 9.16 16.31
N ALA A 88 6.63 9.12 15.54
CA ALA A 88 5.43 8.37 15.94
C ALA A 88 5.69 6.87 16.05
N PHE A 89 6.52 6.29 15.19
CA PHE A 89 6.91 4.88 15.26
C PHE A 89 7.70 4.57 16.54
N LEU A 90 8.63 5.44 16.94
CA LEU A 90 9.42 5.28 18.16
C LEU A 90 8.59 5.37 19.44
N GLU A 91 7.45 6.05 19.40
CA GLU A 91 6.50 6.17 20.51
C GLU A 91 5.54 4.98 20.63
N LEU A 92 5.48 4.10 19.64
CA LEU A 92 4.63 2.91 19.71
C LEU A 92 5.07 1.96 20.83
N PRO A 93 4.14 1.18 21.41
CA PRO A 93 4.50 0.04 22.23
C PRO A 93 5.42 -0.90 21.44
N LYS A 94 6.47 -1.43 22.08
CA LYS A 94 7.43 -2.32 21.41
C LYS A 94 6.79 -3.51 20.69
N GLU A 95 5.70 -4.04 21.24
CA GLU A 95 4.93 -5.13 20.64
C GLU A 95 4.29 -4.79 19.28
N GLU A 96 4.11 -3.51 18.97
CA GLU A 96 3.59 -3.09 17.68
C GLU A 96 4.64 -3.17 16.57
N HIS A 97 5.93 -3.00 16.88
CA HIS A 97 6.99 -2.78 15.88
C HIS A 97 7.05 -3.91 14.82
N LYS A 98 6.79 -5.15 15.24
CA LYS A 98 6.74 -6.34 14.37
C LYS A 98 5.69 -6.30 13.24
N TYR A 99 4.75 -5.37 13.30
CA TYR A 99 3.72 -5.18 12.26
C TYR A 99 4.04 -4.05 11.27
N TRP A 100 5.15 -3.35 11.46
CA TRP A 100 5.54 -2.23 10.61
C TRP A 100 6.71 -2.64 9.74
N HIS A 101 6.99 -1.88 8.69
CA HIS A 101 8.23 -1.97 7.91
C HIS A 101 8.72 -0.56 7.58
N SER A 102 10.01 -0.40 7.26
CA SER A 102 10.52 0.92 6.86
C SER A 102 10.34 1.18 5.36
N HIS A 103 10.03 2.43 4.99
CA HIS A 103 9.98 2.86 3.59
C HIS A 103 11.36 3.28 3.04
N LYS A 104 12.42 3.11 3.82
CA LYS A 104 13.77 3.60 3.50
C LYS A 104 14.25 3.13 2.13
N TYR A 105 14.19 1.82 1.91
CA TYR A 105 14.80 1.21 0.74
C TYR A 105 13.93 1.43 -0.50
N GLU A 106 12.61 1.28 -0.43
CA GLU A 106 11.72 1.57 -1.55
C GLU A 106 11.78 3.05 -1.99
N ALA A 107 11.91 3.98 -1.04
CA ALA A 107 12.06 5.40 -1.34
C ALA A 107 13.42 5.72 -1.96
N SER A 108 14.50 5.07 -1.54
CA SER A 108 15.83 5.33 -2.12
C SER A 108 16.08 4.60 -3.44
N SER A 109 15.53 3.39 -3.62
CA SER A 109 15.71 2.54 -4.81
C SER A 109 14.93 2.99 -6.04
N GLY A 110 13.80 3.70 -5.86
CA GLY A 110 12.89 4.01 -6.96
C GLY A 110 11.62 3.16 -7.02
N LEU A 111 11.51 2.14 -6.15
CA LEU A 111 10.35 1.25 -6.11
C LEU A 111 9.08 1.96 -5.63
N LEU A 112 9.21 2.84 -4.64
CA LEU A 112 8.14 3.76 -4.24
C LEU A 112 8.16 4.99 -5.14
N ARG A 113 7.05 5.32 -5.78
CA ARG A 113 6.94 6.41 -6.76
C ARG A 113 5.58 7.11 -6.68
N LEU A 114 5.55 8.41 -6.98
CA LEU A 114 4.28 9.10 -7.22
C LEU A 114 3.70 8.61 -8.56
N ASN A 115 2.47 8.10 -8.55
CA ASN A 115 1.79 7.76 -9.79
C ASN A 115 1.09 9.00 -10.34
N LEU A 116 1.56 9.47 -11.49
CA LEU A 116 1.06 10.69 -12.12
C LEU A 116 0.14 10.36 -13.29
N LYS A 117 -0.77 11.27 -13.62
CA LYS A 117 -1.65 11.12 -14.78
C LYS A 117 -0.84 10.90 -16.06
N SER A 118 -1.35 10.03 -16.93
CA SER A 118 -0.78 9.84 -18.27
C SER A 118 -0.62 11.18 -19.00
N GLY A 119 0.55 11.37 -19.61
CA GLY A 119 0.92 12.61 -20.30
C GLY A 119 1.72 13.62 -19.49
N VAL A 120 1.93 13.40 -18.17
CA VAL A 120 2.88 14.22 -17.39
C VAL A 120 4.33 13.85 -17.78
N PRO A 121 5.18 14.80 -18.22
CA PRO A 121 6.55 14.49 -18.61
C PRO A 121 7.38 13.94 -17.45
N GLY A 122 8.25 12.96 -17.70
CA GLY A 122 9.08 12.33 -16.66
C GLY A 122 9.92 13.29 -15.82
N LYS A 123 10.50 14.34 -16.42
CA LYS A 123 11.25 15.36 -15.66
C LYS A 123 10.38 16.15 -14.68
N VAL A 124 9.12 16.39 -15.02
CA VAL A 124 8.15 17.01 -14.11
C VAL A 124 7.83 16.05 -12.98
N SER A 125 7.74 14.75 -13.27
CA SER A 125 7.58 13.71 -12.25
C SER A 125 8.72 13.68 -11.25
N ASP A 126 9.96 13.73 -11.72
CA ASP A 126 11.14 13.61 -10.85
C ASP A 126 11.30 14.80 -9.91
N ILE A 127 10.87 16.01 -10.33
CA ILE A 127 10.85 17.19 -9.47
C ILE A 127 9.65 17.16 -8.53
N ALA A 128 8.47 16.75 -9.03
CA ALA A 128 7.24 16.71 -8.24
C ALA A 128 7.30 15.70 -7.08
N GLU A 129 8.06 14.60 -7.23
CA GLU A 129 8.18 13.61 -6.17
C GLU A 129 9.12 13.99 -5.02
N GLN A 130 10.05 14.94 -5.22
CA GLN A 130 11.13 15.18 -4.24
C GLN A 130 10.62 15.53 -2.84
N PRO A 131 9.64 16.43 -2.66
CA PRO A 131 9.11 16.73 -1.33
C PRO A 131 8.46 15.50 -0.68
N ALA A 132 7.75 14.70 -1.47
CA ALA A 132 7.12 13.48 -0.98
C ALA A 132 8.17 12.44 -0.57
N MET A 133 9.22 12.23 -1.38
CA MET A 133 10.29 11.27 -1.07
C MET A 133 11.12 11.71 0.14
N LEU A 134 11.32 13.01 0.34
CA LEU A 134 12.01 13.55 1.52
C LEU A 134 11.29 13.18 2.84
N VAL A 135 9.96 13.17 2.81
CA VAL A 135 9.13 12.75 3.94
C VAL A 135 9.06 11.22 4.01
N LEU A 136 8.60 10.57 2.94
CA LEU A 136 8.29 9.15 2.91
C LEU A 136 9.51 8.27 3.22
N GLN A 137 10.73 8.69 2.85
CA GLN A 137 11.92 7.90 3.18
C GLN A 137 12.07 7.63 4.68
N LYS A 138 11.55 8.51 5.57
CA LYS A 138 11.62 8.39 7.04
C LYS A 138 10.27 8.02 7.66
N THR A 139 9.48 7.23 6.94
CA THR A 139 8.19 6.74 7.42
C THR A 139 8.17 5.22 7.52
N TYR A 140 7.20 4.73 8.28
CA TYR A 140 6.98 3.32 8.58
C TYR A 140 5.55 2.94 8.23
N GLY A 141 5.38 1.82 7.53
CA GLY A 141 4.10 1.33 7.02
C GLY A 141 3.62 0.11 7.79
N LYS A 142 2.35 0.11 8.22
CA LYS A 142 1.61 -1.09 8.66
C LYS A 142 0.61 -1.47 7.59
N THR A 143 0.96 -2.48 6.81
CA THR A 143 0.24 -2.83 5.58
C THR A 143 -0.44 -4.18 5.70
N ILE A 144 -1.76 -4.18 5.55
CA ILE A 144 -2.56 -5.41 5.62
C ILE A 144 -3.28 -5.59 4.30
N HIS A 145 -3.00 -6.70 3.62
CA HIS A 145 -3.78 -7.13 2.47
C HIS A 145 -4.90 -8.08 2.89
N THR A 146 -6.11 -7.84 2.39
CA THR A 146 -7.28 -8.69 2.56
C THR A 146 -7.55 -9.57 1.34
N TRP A 147 -6.82 -9.36 0.24
CA TRP A 147 -6.98 -10.14 -0.99
C TRP A 147 -5.62 -10.57 -1.55
N GLN A 148 -5.34 -11.88 -1.49
CA GLN A 148 -4.18 -12.50 -2.14
C GLN A 148 -4.46 -12.80 -3.62
N PHE A 149 -4.54 -11.74 -4.42
CA PHE A 149 -5.04 -11.81 -5.79
C PHE A 149 -4.13 -12.59 -6.75
N ASP A 150 -2.87 -12.78 -6.39
CA ASP A 150 -1.87 -13.53 -7.14
C ASP A 150 -2.12 -15.05 -7.11
N ILE A 151 -2.80 -15.55 -6.07
CA ILE A 151 -3.20 -16.97 -5.95
C ILE A 151 -4.72 -17.18 -6.03
N HIS A 152 -5.51 -16.16 -5.68
CA HIS A 152 -6.97 -16.18 -5.71
C HIS A 152 -7.49 -14.98 -6.51
N PRO A 153 -7.37 -15.01 -7.85
CA PRO A 153 -7.64 -13.82 -8.67
C PRO A 153 -9.11 -13.39 -8.68
N ASP A 154 -10.02 -14.33 -8.45
CA ASP A 154 -11.47 -14.10 -8.59
C ASP A 154 -12.12 -13.57 -7.31
N PHE A 155 -11.65 -13.98 -6.12
CA PHE A 155 -12.25 -13.61 -4.84
C PHE A 155 -11.22 -13.47 -3.71
N PRO A 156 -11.47 -12.58 -2.71
CA PRO A 156 -10.61 -12.42 -1.53
C PRO A 156 -10.80 -13.58 -0.55
N LEU A 157 -10.18 -14.72 -0.83
CA LEU A 157 -10.25 -15.91 0.01
C LEU A 157 -9.21 -15.89 1.13
N GLY A 158 -9.59 -16.45 2.28
CA GLY A 158 -8.69 -16.67 3.42
C GLY A 158 -8.57 -15.48 4.38
N PRO A 159 -7.68 -15.58 5.38
CA PRO A 159 -7.40 -14.50 6.31
C PRO A 159 -6.64 -13.35 5.61
N PRO A 160 -6.65 -12.14 6.20
CA PRO A 160 -5.75 -11.08 5.78
C PRO A 160 -4.29 -11.47 6.02
N THR A 161 -3.36 -10.80 5.34
CA THR A 161 -1.92 -11.00 5.47
C THR A 161 -1.22 -9.69 5.79
N LEU A 162 -0.22 -9.78 6.67
CA LEU A 162 0.75 -8.70 6.85
C LEU A 162 1.66 -8.63 5.62
N MET A 163 1.89 -7.41 5.15
CA MET A 163 2.77 -7.12 4.03
C MET A 163 3.97 -6.29 4.51
N MET A 164 5.09 -6.47 3.81
CA MET A 164 6.36 -5.82 4.09
C MET A 164 6.92 -5.20 2.81
N SER A 165 7.75 -4.16 2.98
CA SER A 165 8.53 -3.59 1.88
C SER A 165 9.86 -4.31 1.66
N TYR A 166 10.50 -3.97 0.54
CA TYR A 166 11.85 -4.38 0.19
C TYR A 166 12.85 -3.61 1.06
N THR A 167 13.97 -4.23 1.37
CA THR A 167 15.03 -3.68 2.21
C THR A 167 16.42 -3.78 1.60
N SER A 168 16.61 -4.58 0.55
CA SER A 168 17.88 -4.70 -0.18
C SER A 168 17.72 -5.17 -1.64
N ASP A 169 18.76 -4.92 -2.45
CA ASP A 169 18.83 -5.33 -3.86
C ASP A 169 18.74 -6.86 -4.04
N SER A 170 19.18 -7.64 -3.05
CA SER A 170 19.14 -9.11 -3.12
C SER A 170 17.72 -9.67 -3.18
N GLN A 171 16.70 -8.86 -2.88
CA GLN A 171 15.29 -9.24 -2.95
C GLN A 171 14.66 -8.89 -4.30
N LEU A 172 15.39 -8.20 -5.19
CA LEU A 172 14.89 -7.82 -6.51
C LEU A 172 15.15 -8.92 -7.56
N GLU A 173 16.07 -9.84 -7.27
CA GLU A 173 16.45 -10.89 -8.22
C GLU A 173 15.36 -11.95 -8.34
N GLY A 174 14.85 -12.16 -9.56
CA GLY A 174 13.88 -13.22 -9.87
C GLY A 174 12.41 -12.88 -9.60
N ASP A 175 12.10 -11.62 -9.26
CA ASP A 175 10.72 -11.15 -9.12
C ASP A 175 10.12 -10.85 -10.52
N PRO A 176 9.20 -11.70 -11.03
CA PRO A 176 8.64 -11.50 -12.36
C PRO A 176 7.76 -10.25 -12.48
N VAL A 177 7.20 -9.76 -11.38
CA VAL A 177 6.36 -8.55 -11.34
C VAL A 177 7.27 -7.34 -11.52
N LEU A 178 8.31 -7.23 -10.69
CA LEU A 178 9.28 -6.16 -10.80
C LEU A 178 10.02 -6.19 -12.15
N GLU A 179 10.40 -7.38 -12.64
CA GLU A 179 11.01 -7.51 -13.95
C GLU A 179 10.09 -7.01 -15.08
N ALA A 180 8.79 -7.30 -15.02
CA ALA A 180 7.83 -6.84 -16.01
C ALA A 180 7.67 -5.32 -15.98
N GLU A 181 7.62 -4.73 -14.79
CA GLU A 181 7.53 -3.28 -14.59
C GLU A 181 8.79 -2.53 -15.04
N LEU A 182 9.98 -3.07 -14.71
CA LEU A 182 11.26 -2.55 -15.20
C LEU A 182 11.35 -2.62 -16.73
N LYS A 183 10.85 -3.70 -17.35
CA LYS A 183 10.82 -3.89 -18.82
C LYS A 183 9.86 -2.92 -19.51
N GLN A 184 8.73 -2.60 -18.89
CA GLN A 184 7.77 -1.62 -19.42
C GLN A 184 8.25 -0.17 -19.28
N GLY A 185 9.34 0.06 -18.53
CA GLY A 185 9.98 1.36 -18.38
C GLY A 185 9.23 2.31 -17.45
N GLU A 186 8.25 1.78 -16.73
CA GLU A 186 7.49 2.51 -15.72
C GLU A 186 8.29 2.56 -14.41
N ALA A 187 8.87 1.44 -13.99
CA ALA A 187 9.89 1.41 -12.94
C ALA A 187 11.25 1.74 -13.57
N LYS A 188 11.73 2.97 -13.38
CA LYS A 188 13.10 3.36 -13.74
C LYS A 188 13.95 3.32 -12.49
N ASP A 189 15.22 2.97 -12.64
CA ASP A 189 16.19 3.16 -11.57
C ASP A 189 16.30 4.64 -11.24
N LYS A 190 15.67 5.06 -10.13
CA LYS A 190 15.66 6.45 -9.66
C LYS A 190 16.82 6.74 -8.71
N ARG A 191 17.63 5.74 -8.34
CA ARG A 191 18.77 5.90 -7.42
C ARG A 191 19.70 7.05 -7.82
N PRO A 192 20.10 7.20 -9.11
CA PRO A 192 21.00 8.29 -9.50
C PRO A 192 20.41 9.67 -9.19
N VAL A 193 19.11 9.87 -9.45
CA VAL A 193 18.43 11.14 -9.23
C VAL A 193 18.15 11.37 -7.74
N ARG A 194 17.77 10.31 -7.01
CA ARG A 194 17.41 10.40 -5.60
C ARG A 194 18.59 10.61 -4.68
N LYS A 195 19.77 10.09 -5.04
CA LYS A 195 21.02 10.32 -4.29
C LYS A 195 21.40 11.81 -4.19
N ASP A 196 20.98 12.64 -5.14
CA ASP A 196 21.32 14.07 -5.16
C ASP A 196 20.59 14.88 -4.08
N TYR A 197 19.45 14.40 -3.57
CA TYR A 197 18.62 15.15 -2.63
C TYR A 197 18.13 14.37 -1.40
N LEU A 198 18.09 13.04 -1.45
CA LEU A 198 17.72 12.23 -0.28
C LEU A 198 18.89 12.11 0.69
N PRO A 199 18.76 12.60 1.95
CA PRO A 199 19.78 12.42 2.96
C PRO A 199 19.94 10.94 3.34
N GLU A 200 21.18 10.50 3.49
CA GLU A 200 21.45 9.22 4.12
C GLU A 200 21.06 9.27 5.61
N TYR A 201 20.43 8.19 6.09
CA TYR A 201 20.09 8.04 7.50
C TYR A 201 20.04 6.56 7.88
N GLN A 202 20.07 6.26 9.17
CA GLN A 202 19.88 4.91 9.68
C GLN A 202 18.42 4.71 10.10
N LYS A 203 17.74 3.73 9.50
CA LYS A 203 16.39 3.32 9.91
C LYS A 203 16.41 2.72 11.32
N VAL A 204 15.29 2.84 12.03
CA VAL A 204 15.04 2.12 13.27
C VAL A 204 14.92 0.63 12.94
N GLY A 205 15.73 -0.20 13.59
CA GLY A 205 15.94 -1.59 13.18
C GLY A 205 14.78 -2.52 13.52
N GLU A 206 13.89 -2.11 14.43
CA GLU A 206 12.78 -2.92 14.91
C GLU A 206 11.62 -3.06 13.89
N ALA A 207 11.52 -2.18 12.89
CA ALA A 207 10.49 -2.32 11.86
C ALA A 207 10.81 -3.46 10.87
N ASP A 208 12.08 -3.75 10.62
CA ASP A 208 12.48 -4.81 9.68
C ASP A 208 13.17 -5.96 10.42
N GLU A 209 12.70 -6.28 11.63
CA GLU A 209 13.36 -7.24 12.52
C GLU A 209 13.51 -8.65 11.91
N TRP A 210 12.60 -9.00 10.99
CA TRP A 210 12.64 -10.23 10.19
C TRP A 210 13.97 -10.41 9.43
N GLU A 211 14.67 -9.32 9.06
CA GLU A 211 15.99 -9.39 8.41
C GLU A 211 17.03 -10.08 9.30
N LYS A 212 16.87 -9.97 10.62
CA LYS A 212 17.80 -10.51 11.62
C LYS A 212 17.33 -11.84 12.16
N THR A 213 16.03 -11.98 12.39
CA THR A 213 15.45 -13.16 13.05
C THR A 213 15.10 -14.27 12.07
N GLY A 214 14.80 -13.94 10.82
CA GLY A 214 14.17 -14.88 9.87
C GLY A 214 12.72 -15.20 10.22
N GLU A 215 12.13 -14.49 11.18
CA GLU A 215 10.76 -14.70 11.66
C GLU A 215 9.91 -13.46 11.38
N SER A 216 8.64 -13.68 11.02
CA SER A 216 7.67 -12.61 10.81
C SER A 216 6.28 -13.04 11.26
N VAL A 217 5.36 -12.09 11.33
CA VAL A 217 4.00 -12.36 11.81
C VAL A 217 3.14 -12.99 10.73
N ALA A 218 2.55 -14.14 11.05
CA ALA A 218 1.45 -14.75 10.32
C ALA A 218 0.11 -14.41 10.97
N PHE A 219 -0.92 -14.20 10.15
CA PHE A 219 -2.30 -14.04 10.63
C PHE A 219 -3.09 -15.32 10.39
N ASP A 220 -3.02 -16.22 11.35
CA ASP A 220 -3.74 -17.49 11.30
C ASP A 220 -5.10 -17.36 11.99
N PRO A 221 -6.20 -17.74 11.33
CA PRO A 221 -7.52 -17.69 11.93
C PRO A 221 -7.66 -18.75 13.02
N VAL A 222 -8.11 -18.34 14.21
CA VAL A 222 -8.41 -19.24 15.33
C VAL A 222 -9.90 -19.15 15.66
N MET A 223 -10.55 -20.30 15.84
CA MET A 223 -11.94 -20.36 16.24
C MET A 223 -12.07 -20.14 17.75
N GLU A 224 -12.80 -19.09 18.14
CA GLU A 224 -13.10 -18.80 19.55
C GLU A 224 -14.61 -18.84 19.84
N LYS A 225 -14.94 -19.02 21.13
CA LYS A 225 -16.34 -18.96 21.56
C LYS A 225 -16.85 -17.53 21.52
N VAL A 226 -17.94 -17.30 20.79
CA VAL A 226 -18.62 -16.00 20.74
C VAL A 226 -19.14 -15.64 22.13
N LYS A 227 -18.76 -14.46 22.62
CA LYS A 227 -19.30 -13.87 23.84
C LYS A 227 -20.59 -13.13 23.50
N TRP A 228 -21.72 -13.63 23.97
CA TRP A 228 -23.01 -12.97 23.82
C TRP A 228 -23.28 -12.09 25.04
N ILE A 229 -23.85 -10.91 24.81
CA ILE A 229 -24.53 -10.17 25.89
C ILE A 229 -25.75 -11.02 26.23
N SER A 230 -25.82 -11.54 27.45
CA SER A 230 -27.01 -12.25 27.94
C SER A 230 -28.23 -11.34 27.75
N ARG A 231 -29.22 -11.81 26.99
CA ARG A 231 -30.51 -11.12 26.86
C ARG A 231 -31.28 -11.19 28.17
#